data_AF-A0A6C0ICU9-F1
#
_entry.id   AF-A0A6C0ICU9-F1
#
_cell.length_a   1.000
_cell.length_b   1.000
_cell.length_c   1.000
_cell.angle_alpha   90.00
_cell.angle_beta   90.00
_cell.angle_gamma   90.00
#
_symmetry.space_group_name_H-M   'P 1'
#
loop_
_entity.id
_entity.type
_entity.pdbx_description
1 polymer ?
#
loop_
_entity_poly.entity_id
_entity_poly.type
_entity_poly.pdbx_seq_one_letter_code
_entity_poly.pdbx_strand_id
1 'polypeptide(L)'
;MKCLAKDRNNNECRNHVVSDTNFCKYHDYMVGYTEEMITKCVCCSGCNKMKYLGENEKTCGKCRERAKLNQKTARETVIMCKSDGCKFKKSDENDYCLKHQICILVEEVASRNKRLCFNYVRGCREELELDHKYNRCENCLIKDREKDKKRRGEAKIMCELVSENATEKTCTVCCKICPMEMFHGVNDMVTKTCRMCREDNKKRDATRDKEHRNALARVAERKPERIAVKNAWKEENYEKVAETWQKSRNNRLVTVGEEEFLKHNAEDAKRWRDNNPEKMTDNNKKRKENIDIHYSNYQRTAGNKNLQFEFTIDEFKELVKMPCHYCGQIEEKGFNGIDRINQQNGYITNNCVSCCQMCNFMKNTATATVFVRRAEHIAVYGGHVKGGALYHDVFSNHIQVKYTDYKKRAQNKQFEFEISEEQFDVITSKSCYICGKTPSISHRNGIDRFDSGLGYVVDNCRSCCADCNYMKRGYDFDEWIAQLVKITHFQRQRHCVNIEDIVSGDCAMLTKINKKSKEEITEAAKLRKQEQRKRLKERYGDEEYRKMHAKQIATLRKKKNEQVLQNDNTI
;
A
#
# COMPACT_ATOMS: atom_id res chain seq x y z
N MET A 1 36.60 -117.58 42.45
CA MET A 1 37.60 -116.58 42.01
C MET A 1 37.29 -115.20 42.59
N LYS A 2 38.29 -114.31 42.73
CA LYS A 2 38.09 -112.89 43.14
C LYS A 2 37.77 -112.02 41.91
N CYS A 3 36.99 -110.97 42.11
CA CYS A 3 36.60 -110.05 41.02
C CYS A 3 37.82 -109.27 40.50
N LEU A 4 38.00 -109.22 39.19
CA LEU A 4 39.14 -108.55 38.54
C LEU A 4 39.04 -107.01 38.51
N ALA A 5 37.91 -106.43 38.92
CA ALA A 5 37.73 -104.97 38.93
C ALA A 5 38.34 -104.31 40.17
N LYS A 6 38.50 -102.98 40.11
CA LYS A 6 38.88 -102.14 41.25
C LYS A 6 37.65 -101.54 41.92
N ASP A 7 37.74 -101.20 43.20
CA ASP A 7 36.73 -100.45 43.93
C ASP A 7 36.84 -98.93 43.65
N ARG A 8 35.90 -98.15 44.20
CA ARG A 8 35.84 -96.68 44.03
C ARG A 8 37.08 -95.91 44.51
N ASN A 9 37.92 -96.55 45.33
CA ASN A 9 39.17 -96.01 45.88
C ASN A 9 40.40 -96.58 45.14
N ASN A 10 40.20 -97.24 43.99
CA ASN A 10 41.23 -97.83 43.15
C ASN A 10 41.95 -99.05 43.76
N ASN A 11 41.37 -99.67 44.81
CA ASN A 11 41.88 -100.93 45.38
C ASN A 11 41.26 -102.14 44.70
N GLU A 12 41.86 -103.32 44.81
CA GLU A 12 41.27 -104.56 44.30
C GLU A 12 39.90 -104.84 44.92
N CYS A 13 38.94 -105.27 44.09
CA CYS A 13 37.61 -105.58 44.57
C CYS A 13 37.64 -106.75 45.56
N ARG A 14 37.09 -106.53 46.76
CA ARG A 14 37.04 -107.54 47.83
C ARG A 14 35.95 -108.59 47.63
N ASN A 15 35.09 -108.44 46.62
CA ASN A 15 33.93 -109.31 46.40
C ASN A 15 34.27 -110.51 45.50
N HIS A 16 33.53 -111.60 45.71
CA HIS A 16 33.64 -112.81 44.87
C HIS A 16 32.87 -112.67 43.55
N VAL A 17 33.36 -113.38 42.55
CA VAL A 17 32.77 -113.50 41.22
C VAL A 17 31.38 -114.16 41.28
N VAL A 18 30.46 -113.70 40.43
CA VAL A 18 29.11 -114.28 40.29
C VAL A 18 28.97 -114.86 38.88
N SER A 19 28.49 -116.10 38.78
CA SER A 19 28.33 -116.86 37.52
C SER A 19 29.65 -117.12 36.77
N ASP A 20 29.60 -117.57 35.52
CA ASP A 20 30.77 -117.78 34.62
C ASP A 20 31.39 -116.45 34.11
N THR A 21 31.29 -115.36 34.88
CA THR A 21 31.92 -114.07 34.54
C THR A 21 33.23 -113.88 35.31
N ASN A 22 33.97 -112.81 35.05
CA ASN A 22 35.17 -112.46 35.84
C ASN A 22 34.89 -111.37 36.90
N PHE A 23 33.62 -111.00 37.13
CA PHE A 23 33.22 -109.86 37.94
C PHE A 23 32.18 -110.19 39.01
N CYS A 24 32.12 -109.38 40.08
CA CYS A 24 31.10 -109.52 41.12
C CYS A 24 29.79 -108.82 40.70
N LYS A 25 28.69 -109.06 41.43
CA LYS A 25 27.37 -108.42 41.21
C LYS A 25 27.41 -106.89 41.04
N TYR A 26 28.35 -106.21 41.70
CA TYR A 26 28.49 -104.75 41.63
C TYR A 26 29.34 -104.27 40.44
N HIS A 27 30.15 -105.15 39.84
CA HIS A 27 31.03 -104.89 38.70
C HIS A 27 30.59 -105.63 37.43
N ASP A 28 29.41 -106.26 37.45
CA ASP A 28 28.82 -106.99 36.32
C ASP A 28 28.69 -106.14 35.05
N TYR A 29 28.58 -104.82 35.18
CA TYR A 29 28.61 -103.90 34.05
C TYR A 29 29.97 -103.83 33.31
N MET A 30 31.02 -104.46 33.84
CA MET A 30 32.39 -104.49 33.29
C MET A 30 32.71 -105.79 32.55
N VAL A 31 31.77 -106.72 32.41
CA VAL A 31 31.97 -108.03 31.75
C VAL A 31 32.56 -107.91 30.33
N GLY A 32 32.27 -106.82 29.62
CA GLY A 32 32.83 -106.53 28.29
C GLY A 32 34.11 -105.67 28.28
N TYR A 33 34.78 -105.46 29.42
CA TYR A 33 35.99 -104.64 29.48
C TYR A 33 37.22 -105.50 29.20
N THR A 34 38.13 -105.00 28.37
CA THR A 34 39.44 -105.63 28.18
C THR A 34 40.32 -105.40 29.42
N GLU A 35 41.36 -106.21 29.60
CA GLU A 35 42.32 -106.05 30.72
C GLU A 35 42.95 -104.64 30.76
N GLU A 36 43.20 -104.06 29.59
CA GLU A 36 43.68 -102.68 29.47
C GLU A 36 42.63 -101.66 29.95
N MET A 37 41.35 -101.87 29.59
CA MET A 37 40.24 -101.01 30.05
C MET A 37 40.04 -101.10 31.56
N ILE A 38 40.20 -102.28 32.16
CA ILE A 38 40.09 -102.48 33.62
C ILE A 38 41.24 -101.75 34.34
N THR A 39 42.45 -101.84 33.80
CA THR A 39 43.64 -101.20 34.39
C THR A 39 43.52 -99.67 34.38
N LYS A 40 43.01 -99.12 33.27
CA LYS A 40 42.79 -97.69 33.03
C LYS A 40 41.42 -97.17 33.51
N CYS A 41 40.66 -97.95 34.27
CA CYS A 41 39.40 -97.47 34.86
C CYS A 41 39.66 -96.39 35.92
N VAL A 42 38.80 -95.37 35.93
CA VAL A 42 38.77 -94.31 36.95
C VAL A 42 37.37 -94.18 37.54
N CYS A 43 37.28 -93.67 38.77
CA CYS A 43 35.99 -93.47 39.44
C CYS A 43 35.25 -92.26 38.86
N CYS A 44 34.02 -92.46 38.39
CA CYS A 44 33.20 -91.36 37.88
C CYS A 44 32.66 -90.50 39.04
N SER A 45 32.91 -89.19 39.03
CA SER A 45 32.45 -88.27 40.08
C SER A 45 30.93 -88.09 40.19
N GLY A 46 30.16 -88.47 39.16
CA GLY A 46 28.70 -88.33 39.12
C GLY A 46 27.92 -89.53 39.64
N CYS A 47 28.45 -90.75 39.51
CA CYS A 47 27.79 -91.99 39.94
C CYS A 47 28.65 -92.87 40.85
N ASN A 48 29.90 -92.48 41.11
CA ASN A 48 30.87 -93.15 41.97
C ASN A 48 31.15 -94.63 41.59
N LYS A 49 31.01 -94.96 40.30
CA LYS A 49 31.33 -96.29 39.74
C LYS A 49 32.63 -96.23 38.93
N MET A 50 33.43 -97.30 38.98
CA MET A 50 34.65 -97.44 38.17
C MET A 50 34.29 -97.61 36.70
N LYS A 51 34.77 -96.73 35.83
CA LYS A 51 34.47 -96.70 34.41
C LYS A 51 35.75 -96.44 33.62
N TYR A 52 35.83 -97.03 32.43
CA TYR A 52 36.85 -96.65 31.47
C TYR A 52 36.44 -95.30 30.85
N LEU A 53 37.16 -94.24 31.19
CA LEU A 53 36.91 -92.87 30.74
C LEU A 53 38.10 -92.42 29.87
N GLY A 54 37.87 -91.49 28.94
CA GLY A 54 38.96 -90.91 28.15
C GLY A 54 39.95 -90.10 29.01
N GLU A 55 41.15 -89.84 28.49
CA GLU A 55 42.14 -89.01 29.17
C GLU A 55 41.52 -87.66 29.58
N ASN A 56 41.63 -87.31 30.87
CA ASN A 56 41.03 -86.13 31.53
C ASN A 56 39.50 -86.10 31.73
N GLU A 57 38.76 -87.17 31.44
CA GLU A 57 37.32 -87.23 31.71
C GLU A 57 37.02 -87.67 33.16
N LYS A 58 36.26 -86.85 33.92
CA LYS A 58 35.88 -87.15 35.32
C LYS A 58 34.50 -87.80 35.49
N THR A 59 33.66 -87.80 34.43
CA THR A 59 32.27 -88.27 34.49
C THR A 59 31.92 -89.19 33.33
N CYS A 60 31.21 -90.29 33.60
CA CYS A 60 30.75 -91.21 32.58
C CYS A 60 29.64 -90.61 31.69
N GLY A 61 29.46 -91.17 30.48
CA GLY A 61 28.44 -90.74 29.52
C GLY A 61 27.03 -90.59 30.12
N LYS A 62 26.57 -91.55 30.93
CA LYS A 62 25.25 -91.48 31.58
C LYS A 62 25.10 -90.28 32.53
N CYS A 63 26.16 -89.91 33.26
CA CYS A 63 26.13 -88.74 34.15
C CYS A 63 26.14 -87.43 33.37
N ARG A 64 26.83 -87.38 32.23
CA ARG A 64 26.81 -86.24 31.31
C ARG A 64 25.43 -86.02 30.70
N GLU A 65 24.77 -87.10 30.25
CA GLU A 65 23.39 -87.02 29.75
C GLU A 65 22.41 -86.56 30.84
N ARG A 66 22.54 -87.06 32.08
CA ARG A 66 21.75 -86.56 33.22
C ARG A 66 21.97 -85.07 33.49
N ALA A 67 23.21 -84.59 33.42
CA ALA A 67 23.53 -83.18 33.59
C ALA A 67 22.96 -82.31 32.46
N LYS A 68 23.04 -82.78 31.20
CA LYS A 68 22.41 -82.13 30.04
C LYS A 68 20.89 -82.04 30.21
N LEU A 69 20.25 -83.12 30.67
CA LEU A 69 18.81 -83.14 30.92
C LEU A 69 18.44 -82.13 32.02
N ASN A 70 19.17 -82.10 33.13
CA ASN A 70 18.93 -81.13 34.21
C ASN A 70 19.14 -79.67 33.74
N GLN A 71 20.17 -79.40 32.94
CA GLN A 71 20.38 -78.08 32.34
C GLN A 71 19.26 -77.69 31.37
N LYS A 72 18.76 -78.63 30.58
CA LYS A 72 17.63 -78.43 29.68
C LYS A 72 16.37 -78.07 30.48
N THR A 73 16.08 -78.84 31.53
CA THR A 73 14.94 -78.62 32.43
C THR A 73 15.04 -77.27 33.17
N ALA A 74 16.24 -76.87 33.60
CA ALA A 74 16.48 -75.57 34.23
C ALA A 74 16.33 -74.38 33.27
N ARG A 75 16.63 -74.56 31.97
CA ARG A 75 16.40 -73.53 30.94
C ARG A 75 14.91 -73.40 30.57
N GLU A 76 14.18 -74.51 30.55
CA GLU A 76 12.75 -74.55 30.22
C GLU A 76 11.87 -73.93 31.33
N THR A 77 12.37 -73.85 32.57
CA THR A 77 11.62 -73.32 33.72
C THR A 77 11.83 -71.80 33.98
N VAL A 78 12.78 -71.15 33.30
CA VAL A 78 13.02 -69.71 33.47
C VAL A 78 12.09 -68.89 32.57
N ILE A 79 11.13 -68.19 33.19
CA ILE A 79 10.25 -67.25 32.47
C ILE A 79 11.02 -65.96 32.15
N MET A 80 11.06 -65.61 30.87
CA MET A 80 11.81 -64.47 30.34
C MET A 80 10.98 -63.19 30.38
N CYS A 81 11.66 -62.04 30.34
CA CYS A 81 11.05 -60.73 30.24
C CYS A 81 10.20 -60.59 28.97
N LYS A 82 8.99 -60.01 29.11
CA LYS A 82 8.02 -59.80 28.03
C LYS A 82 8.47 -58.83 26.93
N SER A 83 9.43 -57.94 27.22
CA SER A 83 9.95 -56.99 26.21
C SER A 83 10.61 -57.72 25.04
N ASP A 84 10.26 -57.31 23.82
CA ASP A 84 10.80 -57.87 22.58
C ASP A 84 12.33 -57.86 22.55
N GLY A 85 12.91 -59.03 22.26
CA GLY A 85 14.36 -59.23 22.17
C GLY A 85 15.10 -59.25 23.52
N CYS A 86 14.41 -59.18 24.66
CA CYS A 86 15.04 -59.21 25.97
C CYS A 86 15.47 -60.62 26.39
N LYS A 87 16.74 -60.79 26.76
CA LYS A 87 17.31 -62.07 27.24
C LYS A 87 17.39 -62.18 28.77
N PHE A 88 16.76 -61.28 29.51
CA PHE A 88 16.78 -61.29 30.98
C PHE A 88 15.55 -61.98 31.54
N LYS A 89 15.69 -62.64 32.70
CA LYS A 89 14.55 -63.17 33.48
C LYS A 89 13.62 -62.00 33.87
N LYS A 90 12.31 -62.26 33.92
CA LYS A 90 11.36 -61.29 34.47
C LYS A 90 11.60 -61.02 35.95
N SER A 91 11.11 -59.87 36.43
CA SER A 91 11.07 -59.53 37.86
C SER A 91 10.15 -60.50 38.60
N ASP A 92 10.29 -60.54 39.93
CA ASP A 92 9.36 -61.30 40.78
C ASP A 92 7.99 -60.60 40.87
N GLU A 93 7.94 -59.28 40.65
CA GLU A 93 6.73 -58.45 40.77
C GLU A 93 5.93 -58.29 39.46
N ASN A 94 6.59 -58.43 38.31
CA ASN A 94 5.96 -58.15 37.01
C ASN A 94 6.65 -58.89 35.86
N ASP A 95 6.02 -58.85 34.68
CA ASP A 95 6.47 -59.58 33.49
C ASP A 95 7.71 -58.97 32.80
N TYR A 96 8.26 -57.88 33.34
CA TYR A 96 9.44 -57.21 32.79
C TYR A 96 10.66 -57.38 33.70
N CYS A 97 11.86 -57.34 33.12
CA CYS A 97 13.09 -57.28 33.92
C CYS A 97 13.29 -55.90 34.53
N LEU A 98 14.22 -55.75 35.49
CA LEU A 98 14.52 -54.48 36.15
C LEU A 98 14.93 -53.33 35.20
N LYS A 99 15.35 -53.63 33.96
CA LYS A 99 15.66 -52.62 32.93
C LYS A 99 14.45 -52.18 32.11
N HIS A 100 13.38 -52.98 32.07
CA HIS A 100 12.18 -52.74 31.26
C HIS A 100 10.95 -52.38 32.11
N GLN A 101 11.16 -51.91 33.34
CA GLN A 101 10.06 -51.48 34.22
C GLN A 101 9.22 -50.35 33.60
N ILE A 102 9.82 -49.53 32.73
CA ILE A 102 9.08 -48.49 32.01
C ILE A 102 8.01 -49.04 31.06
N CYS A 103 8.14 -50.29 30.59
CA CYS A 103 7.14 -50.92 29.73
C CYS A 103 5.80 -51.12 30.44
N ILE A 104 5.81 -51.24 31.77
CA ILE A 104 4.58 -51.29 32.59
C ILE A 104 3.77 -50.01 32.38
N LEU A 105 4.42 -48.85 32.49
CA LEU A 105 3.77 -47.57 32.24
C LEU A 105 3.28 -47.44 30.79
N VAL A 106 4.04 -47.96 29.82
CA VAL A 106 3.63 -47.96 28.41
C VAL A 106 2.34 -48.77 28.23
N GLU A 107 2.26 -49.97 28.81
CA GLU A 107 1.06 -50.83 28.76
C GLU A 107 -0.12 -50.21 29.50
N GLU A 108 0.11 -49.60 30.66
CA GLU A 108 -0.92 -48.93 31.46
C GLU A 108 -1.53 -47.76 30.69
N VAL A 109 -0.71 -46.92 30.06
CA VAL A 109 -1.19 -45.79 29.25
C VAL A 109 -1.89 -46.28 27.98
N ALA A 110 -1.39 -47.36 27.37
CA ALA A 110 -2.06 -47.99 26.23
C ALA A 110 -3.44 -48.55 26.61
N SER A 111 -3.60 -49.11 27.81
CA SER A 111 -4.90 -49.59 28.31
C SER A 111 -5.94 -48.46 28.46
N ARG A 112 -5.47 -47.22 28.66
CA ARG A 112 -6.28 -46.00 28.70
C ARG A 112 -6.55 -45.40 27.32
N ASN A 113 -6.22 -46.14 26.24
CA ASN A 113 -6.34 -45.72 24.85
C ASN A 113 -5.53 -44.43 24.54
N LYS A 114 -4.38 -44.28 25.19
CA LYS A 114 -3.44 -43.16 25.02
C LYS A 114 -2.05 -43.69 24.69
N ARG A 115 -1.13 -42.79 24.36
CA ARG A 115 0.29 -43.11 24.15
C ARG A 115 1.18 -42.16 24.92
N LEU A 116 2.34 -42.63 25.36
CA LEU A 116 3.32 -41.75 26.00
C LEU A 116 4.04 -40.85 24.99
N CYS A 117 4.44 -39.65 25.45
CA CYS A 117 5.40 -38.81 24.74
C CYS A 117 6.69 -39.58 24.45
N PHE A 118 7.19 -39.54 23.21
CA PHE A 118 8.40 -40.25 22.75
C PHE A 118 9.64 -40.06 23.65
N ASN A 119 9.74 -38.93 24.34
CA ASN A 119 10.80 -38.68 25.32
C ASN A 119 10.59 -39.40 26.66
N TYR A 120 9.68 -40.38 26.76
CA TYR A 120 9.44 -41.13 27.99
C TYR A 120 10.67 -41.91 28.43
N VAL A 121 11.46 -42.42 27.48
CA VAL A 121 12.77 -43.03 27.76
C VAL A 121 13.79 -42.05 28.34
N ARG A 122 13.54 -40.73 28.24
CA ARG A 122 14.37 -39.64 28.79
C ARG A 122 13.72 -38.95 30.00
N GLY A 123 12.72 -39.58 30.61
CA GLY A 123 12.08 -39.09 31.83
C GLY A 123 10.78 -38.30 31.64
N CYS A 124 10.28 -38.13 30.41
CA CYS A 124 8.94 -37.54 30.21
C CYS A 124 7.84 -38.54 30.60
N ARG A 125 6.74 -38.09 31.19
CA ARG A 125 5.62 -38.96 31.58
C ARG A 125 4.27 -38.48 31.03
N GLU A 126 4.30 -37.52 30.11
CA GLU A 126 3.09 -36.97 29.50
C GLU A 126 2.38 -38.03 28.66
N GLU A 127 1.07 -38.14 28.86
CA GLU A 127 0.16 -38.98 28.08
C GLU A 127 -0.47 -38.16 26.96
N LEU A 128 -0.44 -38.70 25.75
CA LEU A 128 -0.93 -38.08 24.54
C LEU A 128 -2.11 -38.89 24.00
N GLU A 129 -3.10 -38.21 23.46
CA GLU A 129 -4.13 -38.84 22.65
C GLU A 129 -3.49 -39.53 21.43
N LEU A 130 -4.11 -40.60 20.95
CA LEU A 130 -3.58 -41.37 19.82
C LEU A 130 -3.50 -40.55 18.53
N ASP A 131 -4.43 -39.60 18.35
CA ASP A 131 -4.50 -38.67 17.22
C ASP A 131 -3.63 -37.41 17.39
N HIS A 132 -2.92 -37.27 18.52
CA HIS A 132 -2.06 -36.12 18.76
C HIS A 132 -1.03 -35.99 17.64
N LYS A 133 -1.02 -34.82 16.99
CA LYS A 133 -0.26 -34.50 15.76
C LYS A 133 1.24 -34.85 15.81
N TYR A 134 1.84 -34.81 17.00
CA TYR A 134 3.28 -35.04 17.17
C TYR A 134 3.56 -36.19 18.14
N ASN A 135 4.67 -36.90 17.94
CA ASN A 135 5.08 -37.97 18.85
C ASN A 135 5.63 -37.46 20.20
N ARG A 136 5.77 -36.15 20.38
CA ARG A 136 6.28 -35.51 21.60
C ARG A 136 5.25 -34.51 22.12
N CYS A 137 5.16 -34.36 23.44
CA CYS A 137 4.31 -33.36 24.07
C CYS A 137 4.82 -31.92 23.80
N GLU A 138 3.93 -30.94 23.94
CA GLU A 138 4.24 -29.53 23.65
C GLU A 138 5.41 -29.02 24.51
N ASN A 139 5.51 -29.41 25.78
CA ASN A 139 6.62 -29.05 26.65
C ASN A 139 7.97 -29.56 26.15
N CYS A 140 8.04 -30.80 25.66
CA CYS A 140 9.26 -31.33 25.04
C CYS A 140 9.57 -30.62 23.72
N LEU A 141 8.56 -30.28 22.93
CA LEU A 141 8.73 -29.55 21.68
C LEU A 141 9.24 -28.12 21.92
N ILE A 142 8.73 -27.41 22.92
CA ILE A 142 9.21 -26.07 23.31
C ILE A 142 10.69 -26.12 23.68
N LYS A 143 11.07 -27.05 24.57
CA LYS A 143 12.48 -27.23 24.96
C LYS A 143 13.40 -27.50 23.77
N ASP A 144 12.96 -28.31 22.82
CA ASP A 144 13.72 -28.58 21.60
C ASP A 144 13.82 -27.36 20.68
N ARG A 145 12.73 -26.59 20.53
CA ARG A 145 12.71 -25.35 19.75
C ARG A 145 13.65 -24.30 20.34
N GLU A 146 13.68 -24.15 21.66
CA GLU A 146 14.58 -23.22 22.35
C GLU A 146 16.05 -23.61 22.19
N LYS A 147 16.37 -24.90 22.35
CA LYS A 147 17.72 -25.43 22.10
C LYS A 147 18.16 -25.21 20.66
N ASP A 148 17.29 -25.50 19.68
CA ASP A 148 17.60 -25.25 18.26
C ASP A 148 17.77 -23.76 17.96
N LYS A 149 16.92 -22.90 18.55
CA LYS A 149 17.01 -21.43 18.40
C LYS A 149 18.34 -20.90 18.95
N LYS A 150 18.77 -21.36 20.13
CA LYS A 150 20.07 -20.99 20.71
C LYS A 150 21.22 -21.42 19.81
N ARG A 151 21.24 -22.70 19.40
CA ARG A 151 22.27 -23.27 18.52
C ARG A 151 22.38 -22.52 17.18
N ARG A 152 21.25 -22.16 16.56
CA ARG A 152 21.24 -21.38 15.32
C ARG A 152 21.63 -19.92 15.54
N GLY A 153 21.30 -19.34 16.68
CA GLY A 153 21.75 -18.01 17.08
C GLY A 153 23.26 -17.91 17.18
N GLU A 154 23.89 -18.87 17.88
CA GLU A 154 25.35 -18.99 17.98
C GLU A 154 25.99 -19.17 16.60
N ALA A 155 25.45 -20.08 15.77
CA ALA A 155 25.93 -20.27 14.40
C ALA A 155 25.84 -19.01 13.54
N LYS A 156 24.83 -18.15 13.75
CA LYS A 156 24.67 -16.88 13.03
C LYS A 156 25.77 -15.88 13.40
N ILE A 157 26.06 -15.75 14.69
CA ILE A 157 27.14 -14.88 15.18
C ILE A 157 28.49 -15.36 14.61
N MET A 158 28.77 -16.66 14.72
CA MET A 158 29.98 -17.27 14.17
C MET A 158 30.10 -17.12 12.65
N CYS A 159 28.98 -17.05 11.92
CA CYS A 159 28.95 -16.85 10.48
C CYS A 159 29.24 -15.39 10.07
N GLU A 160 28.93 -14.43 10.94
CA GLU A 160 29.09 -12.98 10.71
C GLU A 160 30.49 -12.49 11.15
N LEU A 161 31.14 -13.15 12.10
CA LEU A 161 32.48 -12.83 12.60
C LEU A 161 33.64 -13.43 11.77
N VAL A 162 33.36 -14.01 10.61
CA VAL A 162 34.38 -14.64 9.75
C VAL A 162 35.27 -13.57 9.10
N SER A 163 36.59 -13.70 9.28
CA SER A 163 37.58 -12.79 8.68
C SER A 163 37.70 -12.97 7.16
N GLU A 164 38.22 -11.96 6.47
CA GLU A 164 38.32 -11.93 4.99
C GLU A 164 39.15 -13.08 4.40
N ASN A 165 40.06 -13.69 5.19
CA ASN A 165 40.96 -14.78 4.77
C ASN A 165 40.60 -16.15 5.35
N ALA A 166 39.37 -16.35 5.83
CA ALA A 166 38.99 -17.61 6.46
C ALA A 166 38.79 -18.76 5.44
N THR A 167 39.37 -19.93 5.74
CA THR A 167 39.23 -21.17 4.95
C THR A 167 37.93 -21.93 5.25
N GLU A 168 37.33 -21.66 6.41
CA GLU A 168 36.13 -22.34 6.90
C GLU A 168 35.09 -21.34 7.41
N LYS A 169 33.82 -21.71 7.28
CA LYS A 169 32.68 -20.88 7.71
C LYS A 169 31.57 -21.73 8.32
N THR A 170 30.91 -21.17 9.33
CA THR A 170 29.80 -21.86 10.00
C THR A 170 28.48 -21.65 9.25
N CYS A 171 27.77 -22.74 8.97
CA CYS A 171 26.46 -22.70 8.31
C CYS A 171 25.34 -22.37 9.31
N THR A 172 24.51 -21.36 9.00
CA THR A 172 23.38 -20.94 9.87
C THR A 172 22.20 -21.91 9.92
N VAL A 173 22.18 -22.96 9.08
CA VAL A 173 21.10 -23.95 9.02
C VAL A 173 21.48 -25.27 9.70
N CYS A 174 22.59 -25.88 9.32
CA CYS A 174 23.04 -27.13 9.94
C CYS A 174 23.96 -26.92 11.16
N CYS A 175 24.37 -25.68 11.42
CA CYS A 175 25.27 -25.30 12.52
C CYS A 175 26.64 -26.00 12.48
N LYS A 176 27.04 -26.53 11.31
CA LYS A 176 28.35 -27.16 11.10
C LYS A 176 29.33 -26.16 10.49
N ILE A 177 30.59 -26.32 10.84
CA ILE A 177 31.72 -25.67 10.18
C ILE A 177 31.95 -26.40 8.85
N CYS A 178 32.07 -25.66 7.75
CA CYS A 178 32.26 -26.20 6.41
C CYS A 178 33.30 -25.38 5.65
N PRO A 179 33.96 -25.94 4.62
CA PRO A 179 34.88 -25.20 3.76
C PRO A 179 34.20 -24.00 3.08
N MET A 180 34.95 -22.91 2.88
CA MET A 180 34.43 -21.66 2.30
C MET A 180 33.83 -21.86 0.90
N GLU A 181 34.37 -22.78 0.11
CA GLU A 181 33.85 -23.19 -1.20
C GLU A 181 32.36 -23.56 -1.18
N MET A 182 31.89 -24.14 -0.07
CA MET A 182 30.49 -24.53 0.10
C MET A 182 29.55 -23.32 0.26
N PHE A 183 30.06 -22.10 0.40
CA PHE A 183 29.28 -20.89 0.64
C PHE A 183 29.09 -20.01 -0.60
N HIS A 184 29.70 -20.33 -1.76
CA HIS A 184 29.49 -19.57 -2.99
C HIS A 184 28.09 -19.81 -3.58
N GLY A 185 27.36 -18.72 -3.79
CA GLY A 185 26.01 -18.68 -4.33
C GLY A 185 25.97 -18.42 -5.84
N VAL A 186 24.85 -17.86 -6.30
CA VAL A 186 24.72 -17.38 -7.69
C VAL A 186 25.52 -16.08 -7.83
N ASN A 187 26.21 -15.88 -8.96
CA ASN A 187 27.09 -14.74 -9.21
C ASN A 187 28.25 -14.60 -8.19
N ASP A 188 28.79 -15.72 -7.71
CA ASP A 188 29.90 -15.81 -6.76
C ASP A 188 29.72 -15.07 -5.42
N MET A 189 28.49 -14.67 -5.09
CA MET A 189 28.19 -14.04 -3.80
C MET A 189 28.31 -15.04 -2.66
N VAL A 190 29.06 -14.68 -1.61
CA VAL A 190 29.24 -15.49 -0.40
C VAL A 190 27.94 -15.53 0.41
N THR A 191 27.43 -16.73 0.67
CA THR A 191 26.17 -16.94 1.39
C THR A 191 26.38 -17.24 2.89
N LYS A 192 25.28 -17.28 3.67
CA LYS A 192 25.28 -17.62 5.12
C LYS A 192 25.01 -19.11 5.41
N THR A 193 24.83 -19.93 4.38
CA THR A 193 24.41 -21.33 4.50
C THR A 193 25.23 -22.18 3.55
N CYS A 194 25.63 -23.41 3.92
CA CYS A 194 26.39 -24.29 3.04
C CYS A 194 25.56 -24.83 1.87
N ARG A 195 26.24 -25.28 0.81
CA ARG A 195 25.65 -25.81 -0.42
C ARG A 195 24.61 -26.90 -0.18
N MET A 196 24.93 -27.88 0.66
CA MET A 196 24.02 -28.98 1.00
C MET A 196 22.69 -28.47 1.56
N CYS A 197 22.75 -27.54 2.52
CA CYS A 197 21.55 -26.95 3.11
C CYS A 197 20.75 -26.13 2.10
N ARG A 198 21.41 -25.46 1.15
CA ARG A 198 20.73 -24.72 0.06
C ARG A 198 20.02 -25.68 -0.89
N GLU A 199 20.66 -26.78 -1.29
CA GLU A 199 20.08 -27.80 -2.17
C GLU A 199 18.89 -28.51 -1.52
N ASP A 200 19.01 -28.89 -0.25
CA ASP A 200 17.89 -29.46 0.51
C ASP A 200 16.73 -28.47 0.64
N ASN A 201 17.03 -27.18 0.84
CA ASN A 201 16.00 -26.17 0.90
C ASN A 201 15.31 -25.96 -0.46
N LYS A 202 16.05 -26.03 -1.58
CA LYS A 202 15.46 -26.01 -2.93
C LYS A 202 14.49 -27.17 -3.16
N LYS A 203 14.87 -28.39 -2.75
CA LYS A 203 14.00 -29.58 -2.84
C LYS A 203 12.71 -29.40 -2.04
N ARG A 204 12.81 -28.86 -0.82
CA ARG A 204 11.63 -28.55 0.01
C ARG A 204 10.78 -27.42 -0.58
N ASP A 205 11.41 -26.38 -1.12
CA ASP A 205 10.69 -25.24 -1.70
C ASP A 205 9.94 -25.61 -2.98
N ALA A 206 10.38 -26.66 -3.70
CA ALA A 206 9.69 -27.17 -4.89
C ALA A 206 8.33 -27.83 -4.56
N THR A 207 8.18 -28.42 -3.37
CA THR A 207 6.94 -29.08 -2.93
C THR A 207 6.07 -28.20 -2.04
N ARG A 208 6.53 -26.99 -1.70
CA ARG A 208 5.76 -26.04 -0.87
C ARG A 208 4.66 -25.37 -1.68
N ASP A 209 3.48 -25.26 -1.06
CA ASP A 209 2.42 -24.42 -1.58
C ASP A 209 2.88 -22.95 -1.64
N LYS A 210 3.02 -22.47 -2.88
CA LYS A 210 3.45 -21.12 -3.19
C LYS A 210 2.48 -20.08 -2.65
N GLU A 211 1.18 -20.35 -2.68
CA GLU A 211 0.17 -19.39 -2.25
C GLU A 211 0.13 -19.29 -0.73
N HIS A 212 0.19 -20.41 -0.02
CA HIS A 212 0.33 -20.41 1.43
C HIS A 212 1.58 -19.64 1.89
N ARG A 213 2.74 -19.86 1.23
CA ARG A 213 3.97 -19.11 1.53
C ARG A 213 3.80 -17.61 1.29
N ASN A 214 3.19 -17.22 0.17
CA ASN A 214 2.94 -15.82 -0.14
C ASN A 214 1.97 -15.18 0.86
N ALA A 215 0.94 -15.91 1.29
CA ALA A 215 0.00 -15.46 2.32
C ALA A 215 0.71 -15.18 3.64
N LEU A 216 1.57 -16.10 4.11
CA LEU A 216 2.37 -15.89 5.31
C LEU A 216 3.32 -14.69 5.17
N ALA A 217 3.94 -14.51 4.00
CA ALA A 217 4.77 -13.34 3.74
C ALA A 217 3.96 -12.04 3.81
N ARG A 218 2.75 -11.99 3.23
CA ARG A 218 1.85 -10.83 3.33
C ARG A 218 1.50 -10.48 4.77
N VAL A 219 1.29 -11.48 5.64
CA VAL A 219 1.07 -11.25 7.08
C VAL A 219 2.32 -10.70 7.75
N ALA A 220 3.49 -11.27 7.47
CA ALA A 220 4.76 -10.82 8.04
C ALA A 220 5.12 -9.38 7.61
N GLU A 221 4.81 -8.99 6.38
CA GLU A 221 5.06 -7.64 5.87
C GLU A 221 4.17 -6.56 6.48
N ARG A 222 2.99 -6.94 7.00
CA ARG A 222 2.06 -6.02 7.67
C ARG A 222 2.46 -5.70 9.12
N LYS A 223 3.51 -6.34 9.65
CA LYS A 223 4.01 -6.04 11.00
C LYS A 223 4.47 -4.58 11.08
N PRO A 224 4.07 -3.81 12.13
CA PRO A 224 4.43 -2.40 12.26
C PRO A 224 5.93 -2.12 12.16
N GLU A 225 6.75 -2.94 12.81
CA GLU A 225 8.23 -2.86 12.74
C GLU A 225 8.75 -2.94 11.31
N ARG A 226 8.17 -3.82 10.47
CA ARG A 226 8.59 -3.99 9.07
C ARG A 226 8.13 -2.83 8.20
N ILE A 227 6.94 -2.29 8.47
CA ILE A 227 6.43 -1.09 7.79
C ILE A 227 7.32 0.11 8.14
N ALA A 228 7.67 0.29 9.41
CA ALA A 228 8.55 1.36 9.89
C ALA A 228 9.93 1.29 9.22
N VAL A 229 10.57 0.11 9.19
CA VAL A 229 11.86 -0.08 8.49
C VAL A 229 11.75 0.23 6.99
N LYS A 230 10.67 -0.21 6.32
CA LYS A 230 10.44 0.11 4.90
C LYS A 230 10.23 1.60 4.68
N ASN A 231 9.55 2.29 5.59
CA ASN A 231 9.30 3.73 5.49
C ASN A 231 10.59 4.53 5.74
N ALA A 232 11.37 4.18 6.77
CA ALA A 232 12.68 4.79 7.04
C ALA A 232 13.60 4.65 5.82
N TRP A 233 13.71 3.43 5.26
CA TRP A 233 14.50 3.21 4.06
C TRP A 233 14.04 4.06 2.87
N LYS A 234 12.72 4.22 2.67
CA LYS A 234 12.16 5.06 1.58
C LYS A 234 12.50 6.53 1.76
N GLU A 235 12.46 7.05 2.99
CA GLU A 235 12.84 8.44 3.26
C GLU A 235 14.35 8.65 3.05
N GLU A 236 15.18 7.73 3.52
CA GLU A 236 16.65 7.77 3.32
C GLU A 236 17.06 7.59 1.86
N ASN A 237 16.30 6.82 1.07
CA ASN A 237 16.61 6.46 -0.31
C ASN A 237 15.57 7.01 -1.30
N TYR A 238 15.03 8.20 -1.06
CA TYR A 238 13.92 8.72 -1.85
C TYR A 238 14.27 8.93 -3.35
N GLU A 239 15.55 9.16 -3.67
CA GLU A 239 16.04 9.19 -5.05
C GLU A 239 15.76 7.87 -5.79
N LYS A 240 16.08 6.73 -5.17
CA LYS A 240 15.82 5.39 -5.74
C LYS A 240 14.33 5.13 -5.89
N VAL A 241 13.53 5.61 -4.94
CA VAL A 241 12.06 5.53 -5.00
C VAL A 241 11.54 6.32 -6.21
N ALA A 242 11.98 7.57 -6.36
CA ALA A 242 11.60 8.42 -7.48
C ALA A 242 12.03 7.82 -8.83
N GLU A 243 13.27 7.31 -8.93
CA GLU A 243 13.78 6.66 -10.14
C GLU A 243 12.92 5.43 -10.51
N THR A 244 12.56 4.61 -9.53
CA THR A 244 11.70 3.44 -9.74
C THR A 244 10.32 3.86 -10.27
N TRP A 245 9.75 4.94 -9.75
CA TRP A 245 8.50 5.49 -10.28
C TRP A 245 8.64 6.03 -11.70
N GLN A 246 9.75 6.70 -12.04
CA GLN A 246 10.01 7.15 -13.42
C GLN A 246 10.13 5.96 -14.37
N LYS A 247 10.87 4.91 -13.99
CA LYS A 247 10.99 3.66 -14.77
C LYS A 247 9.63 3.00 -14.95
N SER A 248 8.85 2.84 -13.88
CA SER A 248 7.51 2.25 -13.95
C SER A 248 6.59 3.05 -14.86
N ARG A 249 6.63 4.38 -14.79
CA ARG A 249 5.87 5.28 -15.65
C ARG A 249 6.25 5.13 -17.12
N ASN A 250 7.56 5.13 -17.42
CA ASN A 250 8.05 4.93 -18.78
C ASN A 250 7.65 3.56 -19.32
N ASN A 251 7.81 2.50 -18.52
CA ASN A 251 7.41 1.15 -18.91
C ASN A 251 5.91 1.09 -19.22
N ARG A 252 5.05 1.70 -18.39
CA ARG A 252 3.62 1.80 -18.69
C ARG A 252 3.37 2.53 -20.02
N LEU A 253 4.00 3.68 -20.22
CA LEU A 253 3.86 4.46 -21.45
C LEU A 253 4.25 3.64 -22.70
N VAL A 254 5.34 2.87 -22.62
CA VAL A 254 5.83 2.01 -23.71
C VAL A 254 4.93 0.79 -23.91
N THR A 255 4.49 0.13 -22.82
CA THR A 255 3.74 -1.12 -22.88
C THR A 255 2.28 -0.94 -23.30
N VAL A 256 1.56 0.03 -22.73
CA VAL A 256 0.13 0.24 -23.05
C VAL A 256 -0.10 1.25 -24.18
N GLY A 257 0.94 1.98 -24.58
CA GLY A 257 0.84 3.07 -25.53
C GLY A 257 0.39 4.40 -24.91
N GLU A 258 0.61 5.50 -25.63
CA GLU A 258 0.39 6.86 -25.13
C GLU A 258 -1.08 7.14 -24.81
N GLU A 259 -1.99 6.72 -25.70
CA GLU A 259 -3.41 7.04 -25.59
C GLU A 259 -4.05 6.37 -24.37
N GLU A 260 -3.87 5.06 -24.21
CA GLU A 260 -4.43 4.33 -23.07
C GLU A 260 -3.76 4.75 -21.75
N PHE A 261 -2.45 5.05 -21.76
CA PHE A 261 -1.77 5.62 -20.59
C PHE A 261 -2.39 6.94 -20.14
N LEU A 262 -2.72 7.84 -21.07
CA LEU A 262 -3.37 9.12 -20.76
C LEU A 262 -4.79 8.91 -20.24
N LYS A 263 -5.53 7.95 -20.78
CA LYS A 263 -6.88 7.59 -20.34
C LYS A 263 -6.87 7.05 -18.90
N HIS A 264 -6.01 6.10 -18.59
CA HIS A 264 -5.85 5.59 -17.22
C HIS A 264 -5.46 6.70 -16.24
N ASN A 265 -4.53 7.60 -16.61
CA ASN A 265 -4.19 8.74 -15.76
C ASN A 265 -5.38 9.70 -15.55
N ALA A 266 -6.22 9.90 -16.56
CA ALA A 266 -7.41 10.74 -16.44
C ALA A 266 -8.45 10.11 -15.50
N GLU A 267 -8.63 8.78 -15.57
CA GLU A 267 -9.49 7.99 -14.68
C GLU A 267 -8.97 8.02 -13.24
N ASP A 268 -7.68 7.80 -13.03
CA ASP A 268 -7.05 7.88 -11.72
C ASP A 268 -7.14 9.29 -11.14
N ALA A 269 -6.92 10.32 -11.96
CA ALA A 269 -7.09 11.70 -11.54
C ALA A 269 -8.55 11.99 -11.19
N LYS A 270 -9.53 11.43 -11.91
CA LYS A 270 -10.96 11.55 -11.58
C LYS A 270 -11.25 10.91 -10.23
N ARG A 271 -10.87 9.64 -10.06
CA ARG A 271 -11.03 8.89 -8.81
C ARG A 271 -10.38 9.62 -7.63
N TRP A 272 -9.22 10.23 -7.84
CA TRP A 272 -8.55 11.03 -6.82
C TRP A 272 -9.36 12.27 -6.42
N ARG A 273 -9.92 13.01 -7.40
CA ARG A 273 -10.78 14.17 -7.11
C ARG A 273 -12.03 13.78 -6.35
N ASP A 274 -12.69 12.70 -6.77
CA ASP A 274 -13.92 12.19 -6.17
C ASP A 274 -13.66 11.74 -4.71
N ASN A 275 -12.51 11.12 -4.45
CA ASN A 275 -12.13 10.68 -3.11
C ASN A 275 -11.47 11.76 -2.23
N ASN A 276 -11.15 12.95 -2.76
CA ASN A 276 -10.45 14.01 -2.03
C ASN A 276 -11.07 15.41 -2.28
N PRO A 277 -12.35 15.63 -1.92
CA PRO A 277 -13.04 16.90 -2.18
C PRO A 277 -12.41 18.09 -1.45
N GLU A 278 -11.95 17.92 -0.21
CA GLU A 278 -11.28 18.99 0.58
C GLU A 278 -9.96 19.44 -0.06
N LYS A 279 -9.15 18.49 -0.57
CA LYS A 279 -7.94 18.86 -1.30
C LYS A 279 -8.26 19.59 -2.60
N MET A 280 -9.42 19.32 -3.20
CA MET A 280 -9.88 20.05 -4.38
C MET A 280 -10.26 21.48 -4.08
N THR A 281 -10.95 21.74 -2.96
CA THR A 281 -11.26 23.10 -2.52
C THR A 281 -9.98 23.89 -2.24
N ASP A 282 -9.02 23.30 -1.55
CA ASP A 282 -7.72 23.94 -1.25
C ASP A 282 -6.92 24.24 -2.52
N ASN A 283 -6.84 23.28 -3.44
CA ASN A 283 -6.13 23.46 -4.70
C ASN A 283 -6.79 24.54 -5.56
N ASN A 284 -8.13 24.59 -5.57
CA ASN A 284 -8.87 25.63 -6.29
C ASN A 284 -8.62 27.02 -5.68
N LYS A 285 -8.60 27.13 -4.34
CA LYS A 285 -8.27 28.36 -3.62
C LYS A 285 -6.85 28.83 -3.97
N LYS A 286 -5.85 27.95 -3.84
CA LYS A 286 -4.45 28.24 -4.22
C LYS A 286 -4.32 28.69 -5.66
N ARG A 287 -5.07 28.09 -6.59
CA ARG A 287 -5.09 28.51 -8.00
C ARG A 287 -5.74 29.87 -8.20
N LYS A 288 -6.80 30.18 -7.44
CA LYS A 288 -7.49 31.48 -7.47
C LYS A 288 -6.59 32.62 -6.97
N GLU A 289 -5.73 32.33 -5.99
CA GLU A 289 -4.81 33.29 -5.36
C GLU A 289 -3.46 33.40 -6.09
N ASN A 290 -3.17 32.52 -7.05
CA ASN A 290 -1.90 32.52 -7.76
C ASN A 290 -1.91 33.50 -8.96
N ILE A 291 -1.18 34.62 -8.81
CA ILE A 291 -1.10 35.69 -9.82
C ILE A 291 -0.49 35.21 -11.15
N ASP A 292 0.50 34.32 -11.12
CA ASP A 292 1.18 33.82 -12.33
C ASP A 292 0.22 33.00 -13.23
N ILE A 293 -0.73 32.28 -12.61
CA ILE A 293 -1.81 31.59 -13.32
C ILE A 293 -2.73 32.62 -14.01
N HIS A 294 -3.06 33.73 -13.35
CA HIS A 294 -3.88 34.78 -13.95
C HIS A 294 -3.16 35.46 -15.12
N TYR A 295 -1.88 35.81 -14.98
CA TYR A 295 -1.06 36.35 -16.08
C TYR A 295 -1.11 35.43 -17.31
N SER A 296 -0.84 34.13 -17.11
CA SER A 296 -0.88 33.13 -18.19
C SER A 296 -2.28 33.03 -18.83
N ASN A 297 -3.35 33.17 -18.04
CA ASN A 297 -4.72 33.17 -18.54
C ASN A 297 -5.02 34.42 -19.37
N TYR A 298 -4.56 35.60 -18.94
CA TYR A 298 -4.72 36.86 -19.67
C TYR A 298 -3.98 36.81 -21.01
N GLN A 299 -2.70 36.41 -21.00
CA GLN A 299 -1.88 36.27 -22.22
C GLN A 299 -2.54 35.32 -23.23
N ARG A 300 -2.98 34.14 -22.78
CA ARG A 300 -3.68 33.17 -23.64
C ARG A 300 -5.00 33.72 -24.17
N THR A 301 -5.79 34.39 -23.32
CA THR A 301 -7.10 34.91 -23.70
C THR A 301 -6.98 36.09 -24.65
N ALA A 302 -5.96 36.93 -24.49
CA ALA A 302 -5.59 37.99 -25.43
C ALA A 302 -5.27 37.39 -26.80
N GLY A 303 -4.38 36.38 -26.85
CA GLY A 303 -4.05 35.68 -28.10
C GLY A 303 -5.24 34.98 -28.78
N ASN A 304 -6.18 34.42 -28.01
CA ASN A 304 -7.42 33.85 -28.57
C ASN A 304 -8.37 34.91 -29.15
N LYS A 305 -8.29 36.15 -28.65
CA LYS A 305 -9.10 37.29 -29.10
C LYS A 305 -8.35 38.18 -30.11
N ASN A 306 -7.15 37.77 -30.54
CA ASN A 306 -6.23 38.57 -31.35
C ASN A 306 -6.02 39.99 -30.78
N LEU A 307 -5.86 40.07 -29.46
CA LEU A 307 -5.53 41.30 -28.76
C LEU A 307 -4.03 41.31 -28.46
N GLN A 308 -3.39 42.45 -28.73
CA GLN A 308 -2.04 42.76 -28.27
C GLN A 308 -1.95 42.61 -26.74
N PHE A 309 -0.82 42.11 -26.26
CA PHE A 309 -0.55 41.94 -24.83
C PHE A 309 0.92 42.27 -24.58
N GLU A 310 1.17 43.45 -24.00
CA GLU A 310 2.51 44.06 -23.82
C GLU A 310 2.86 44.26 -22.34
N PHE A 311 2.35 43.40 -21.47
CA PHE A 311 2.76 43.39 -20.07
C PHE A 311 3.82 42.32 -19.85
N THR A 312 4.91 42.70 -19.18
CA THR A 312 5.76 41.75 -18.48
C THR A 312 5.03 41.20 -17.24
N ILE A 313 5.53 40.09 -16.69
CA ILE A 313 4.92 39.49 -15.49
C ILE A 313 4.98 40.41 -14.26
N ASP A 314 6.03 41.22 -14.16
CA ASP A 314 6.23 42.12 -13.02
C ASP A 314 5.33 43.35 -13.12
N GLU A 315 5.25 43.99 -14.30
CA GLU A 315 4.29 45.08 -14.54
C GLU A 315 2.84 44.62 -14.33
N PHE A 316 2.51 43.38 -14.74
CA PHE A 316 1.20 42.80 -14.48
C PHE A 316 0.93 42.67 -12.98
N LYS A 317 1.91 42.15 -12.20
CA LYS A 317 1.82 41.97 -10.74
C LYS A 317 1.61 43.30 -10.02
N GLU A 318 2.30 44.35 -10.45
CA GLU A 318 2.14 45.69 -9.92
C GLU A 318 0.74 46.25 -10.24
N LEU A 319 0.31 46.16 -11.49
CA LEU A 319 -0.97 46.68 -11.93
C LEU A 319 -2.14 46.03 -11.19
N VAL A 320 -2.18 44.70 -11.07
CA VAL A 320 -3.32 44.01 -10.43
C VAL A 320 -3.41 44.24 -8.93
N LYS A 321 -2.33 44.67 -8.27
CA LYS A 321 -2.33 45.02 -6.83
C LYS A 321 -2.84 46.42 -6.55
N MET A 322 -2.96 47.27 -7.57
CA MET A 322 -3.52 48.61 -7.41
C MET A 322 -5.02 48.55 -7.03
N PRO A 323 -5.54 49.54 -6.28
CA PRO A 323 -6.97 49.69 -6.03
C PRO A 323 -7.77 49.75 -7.33
N CYS A 324 -9.00 49.24 -7.32
CA CYS A 324 -9.85 49.29 -8.51
C CYS A 324 -10.06 50.73 -8.98
N HIS A 325 -9.80 50.99 -10.26
CA HIS A 325 -9.94 52.31 -10.89
C HIS A 325 -11.33 52.92 -10.71
N TYR A 326 -12.39 52.09 -10.66
CA TYR A 326 -13.77 52.55 -10.58
C TYR A 326 -14.29 52.75 -9.16
N CYS A 327 -13.94 51.89 -8.20
CA CYS A 327 -14.54 51.88 -6.87
C CYS A 327 -13.54 51.86 -5.71
N GLY A 328 -12.24 51.86 -6.01
CA GLY A 328 -11.17 51.92 -5.02
C GLY A 328 -10.92 50.66 -4.20
N GLN A 329 -11.65 49.56 -4.45
CA GLN A 329 -11.48 48.34 -3.65
C GLN A 329 -10.41 47.40 -4.19
N ILE A 330 -9.85 46.61 -3.30
CA ILE A 330 -9.02 45.43 -3.60
C ILE A 330 -9.85 44.21 -3.19
N GLU A 331 -9.95 43.21 -4.07
CA GLU A 331 -10.65 41.96 -3.75
C GLU A 331 -10.01 41.20 -2.60
N GLU A 332 -10.80 40.40 -1.88
CA GLU A 332 -10.38 39.60 -0.73
C GLU A 332 -9.16 38.70 -1.01
N LYS A 333 -9.01 38.23 -2.26
CA LYS A 333 -7.87 37.41 -2.69
C LYS A 333 -6.53 38.18 -2.78
N GLY A 334 -6.53 39.48 -2.47
CA GLY A 334 -5.35 40.32 -2.37
C GLY A 334 -4.92 41.04 -3.66
N PHE A 335 -5.64 40.85 -4.77
CA PHE A 335 -5.39 41.54 -6.04
C PHE A 335 -6.65 41.54 -6.91
N ASN A 336 -6.73 42.50 -7.83
CA ASN A 336 -7.82 42.71 -8.77
C ASN A 336 -7.56 42.03 -10.13
N GLY A 337 -8.48 42.21 -11.08
CA GLY A 337 -8.23 41.93 -12.49
C GLY A 337 -7.75 43.17 -13.24
N ILE A 338 -7.63 43.02 -14.56
CA ILE A 338 -7.41 44.14 -15.50
C ILE A 338 -8.71 44.40 -16.27
N ASP A 339 -9.12 45.66 -16.32
CA ASP A 339 -10.09 46.18 -17.29
C ASP A 339 -9.36 46.99 -18.36
N ARG A 340 -9.88 46.94 -19.57
CA ARG A 340 -9.41 47.76 -20.70
C ARG A 340 -10.28 49.00 -20.77
N ILE A 341 -9.70 50.20 -20.80
CA ILE A 341 -10.46 51.46 -20.85
C ILE A 341 -11.23 51.52 -22.17
N ASN A 342 -10.54 51.27 -23.28
CA ASN A 342 -11.11 51.09 -24.60
C ASN A 342 -11.06 49.62 -25.02
N GLN A 343 -12.23 49.05 -25.35
CA GLN A 343 -12.35 47.62 -25.68
C GLN A 343 -11.82 47.26 -27.06
N GLN A 344 -11.58 48.24 -27.92
CA GLN A 344 -10.96 48.06 -29.23
C GLN A 344 -9.45 47.83 -29.13
N ASN A 345 -8.82 48.41 -28.11
CA ASN A 345 -7.39 48.30 -27.89
C ASN A 345 -7.03 47.05 -27.09
N GLY A 346 -5.79 46.60 -27.25
CA GLY A 346 -5.23 45.45 -26.55
C GLY A 346 -4.90 45.72 -25.07
N TYR A 347 -4.17 44.79 -24.47
CA TYR A 347 -3.58 44.95 -23.14
C TYR A 347 -2.23 45.65 -23.25
N ILE A 348 -2.28 46.98 -23.30
CA ILE A 348 -1.13 47.89 -23.33
C ILE A 348 -1.20 48.86 -22.14
N THR A 349 -0.07 49.40 -21.70
CA THR A 349 0.08 50.21 -20.47
C THR A 349 -0.94 51.33 -20.35
N ASN A 350 -1.17 52.11 -21.42
CA ASN A 350 -2.07 53.26 -21.41
C ASN A 350 -3.56 52.92 -21.64
N ASN A 351 -3.89 51.64 -21.86
CA ASN A 351 -5.27 51.20 -22.07
C ASN A 351 -5.78 50.29 -20.94
N CYS A 352 -4.96 49.97 -19.95
CA CYS A 352 -5.32 49.00 -18.91
C CYS A 352 -5.29 49.62 -17.53
N VAL A 353 -6.30 49.25 -16.73
CA VAL A 353 -6.41 49.69 -15.35
C VAL A 353 -6.74 48.50 -14.44
N SER A 354 -6.31 48.59 -13.19
CA SER A 354 -6.75 47.65 -12.15
C SER A 354 -8.26 47.76 -11.96
N CYS A 355 -8.95 46.63 -11.97
CA CYS A 355 -10.40 46.60 -11.86
C CYS A 355 -10.88 45.34 -11.15
N CYS A 356 -11.72 45.53 -10.12
CA CYS A 356 -12.39 44.39 -9.49
C CYS A 356 -13.36 43.73 -10.47
N GLN A 357 -13.63 42.46 -10.25
CA GLN A 357 -14.47 41.60 -11.08
C GLN A 357 -15.86 42.19 -11.28
N MET A 358 -16.48 42.73 -10.23
CA MET A 358 -17.83 43.30 -10.29
C MET A 358 -17.88 44.53 -11.19
N CYS A 359 -16.97 45.49 -11.03
CA CYS A 359 -16.91 46.67 -11.90
C CYS A 359 -16.63 46.30 -13.36
N ASN A 360 -15.69 45.38 -13.61
CA ASN A 360 -15.36 44.93 -14.97
C ASN A 360 -16.59 44.29 -15.65
N PHE A 361 -17.36 43.50 -14.91
CA PHE A 361 -18.58 42.88 -15.43
C PHE A 361 -19.73 43.85 -15.66
N MET A 362 -19.91 44.84 -14.79
CA MET A 362 -20.92 45.89 -14.98
C MET A 362 -20.57 46.79 -16.17
N LYS A 363 -19.31 47.23 -16.28
CA LYS A 363 -18.82 48.02 -17.42
C LYS A 363 -19.01 47.27 -18.74
N ASN A 364 -18.68 45.98 -18.74
CA ASN A 364 -18.79 45.12 -19.92
C ASN A 364 -18.06 45.73 -21.14
N THR A 365 -18.81 46.14 -22.17
CA THR A 365 -18.27 46.77 -23.37
C THR A 365 -18.43 48.29 -23.41
N ALA A 366 -19.06 48.89 -22.40
CA ALA A 366 -19.13 50.34 -22.29
C ALA A 366 -17.73 50.95 -22.08
N THR A 367 -17.57 52.20 -22.50
CA THR A 367 -16.38 52.99 -22.16
C THR A 367 -16.37 53.31 -20.66
N ALA A 368 -15.19 53.62 -20.11
CA ALA A 368 -15.05 54.00 -18.70
C ALA A 368 -16.00 55.16 -18.32
N THR A 369 -16.07 56.20 -19.16
CA THR A 369 -16.92 57.38 -18.95
C THR A 369 -18.41 57.02 -18.94
N VAL A 370 -18.89 56.26 -19.93
CA VAL A 370 -20.29 55.83 -20.00
C VAL A 370 -20.65 54.98 -18.79
N PHE A 371 -19.77 54.07 -18.37
CA PHE A 371 -19.99 53.24 -17.20
C PHE A 371 -20.11 54.05 -15.91
N VAL A 372 -19.21 55.01 -15.67
CA VAL A 372 -19.26 55.88 -14.48
C VAL A 372 -20.52 56.74 -14.48
N ARG A 373 -20.89 57.34 -15.62
CA ARG A 373 -22.14 58.12 -15.76
C ARG A 373 -23.39 57.26 -15.52
N ARG A 374 -23.42 56.01 -16.01
CA ARG A 374 -24.52 55.08 -15.73
C ARG A 374 -24.62 54.76 -14.24
N ALA A 375 -23.48 54.51 -13.57
CA ALA A 375 -23.46 54.22 -12.14
C ALA A 375 -23.99 55.40 -11.31
N GLU A 376 -23.56 56.62 -11.62
CA GLU A 376 -24.04 57.83 -10.97
C GLU A 376 -25.53 58.08 -11.25
N HIS A 377 -25.96 57.98 -12.53
CA HIS A 377 -27.36 58.15 -12.90
C HIS A 377 -28.26 57.19 -12.11
N ILE A 378 -27.93 55.90 -12.06
CA ILE A 378 -28.74 54.89 -11.36
C ILE A 378 -28.78 55.18 -9.85
N ALA A 379 -27.63 55.49 -9.24
CA ALA A 379 -27.55 55.77 -7.82
C ALA A 379 -28.35 57.03 -7.42
N VAL A 380 -28.37 58.05 -8.27
CA VAL A 380 -29.13 59.29 -8.06
C VAL A 380 -30.62 59.08 -8.33
N TYR A 381 -30.97 58.43 -9.45
CA TYR A 381 -32.35 58.16 -9.83
C TYR A 381 -33.08 57.30 -8.78
N GLY A 382 -32.41 56.27 -8.25
CA GLY A 382 -32.93 55.44 -7.16
C GLY A 382 -32.97 56.14 -5.79
N GLY A 383 -32.49 57.39 -5.69
CA GLY A 383 -32.48 58.15 -4.43
C GLY A 383 -31.39 57.74 -3.43
N HIS A 384 -30.43 56.89 -3.84
CA HIS A 384 -29.35 56.41 -2.97
C HIS A 384 -28.21 57.42 -2.82
N VAL A 385 -28.07 58.36 -3.76
CA VAL A 385 -27.07 59.45 -3.72
C VAL A 385 -27.75 60.79 -3.99
N LYS A 386 -27.48 61.79 -3.13
CA LYS A 386 -27.98 63.16 -3.29
C LYS A 386 -27.02 64.02 -4.13
N GLY A 387 -27.57 65.01 -4.83
CA GLY A 387 -26.80 66.07 -5.52
C GLY A 387 -25.97 65.58 -6.71
N GLY A 388 -26.49 64.64 -7.51
CA GLY A 388 -25.82 64.16 -8.72
C GLY A 388 -26.56 64.48 -10.01
N ALA A 389 -25.88 64.24 -11.13
CA ALA A 389 -26.45 64.44 -12.46
C ALA A 389 -27.18 63.19 -12.97
N LEU A 390 -28.28 63.42 -13.72
CA LEU A 390 -29.00 62.36 -14.41
C LEU A 390 -28.61 62.32 -15.90
N TYR A 391 -27.89 61.28 -16.28
CA TYR A 391 -27.48 61.01 -17.65
C TYR A 391 -28.46 60.06 -18.37
N HIS A 392 -29.51 60.59 -19.01
CA HIS A 392 -30.50 59.74 -19.70
C HIS A 392 -30.01 59.24 -21.07
N ASP A 393 -29.09 59.98 -21.69
CA ASP A 393 -28.51 59.78 -23.02
C ASP A 393 -27.49 58.63 -23.07
N VAL A 394 -26.89 58.26 -21.93
CA VAL A 394 -25.87 57.21 -21.86
C VAL A 394 -26.43 55.78 -21.93
N PHE A 395 -27.76 55.62 -22.00
CA PHE A 395 -28.42 54.32 -22.14
C PHE A 395 -28.86 54.09 -23.58
N SER A 396 -28.45 52.97 -24.17
CA SER A 396 -28.69 52.62 -25.56
C SER A 396 -30.17 52.29 -25.82
N ASN A 397 -30.59 52.50 -27.06
CA ASN A 397 -31.93 52.13 -27.53
C ASN A 397 -31.92 50.68 -28.06
N HIS A 398 -33.00 49.95 -27.76
CA HIS A 398 -33.20 48.55 -28.16
C HIS A 398 -34.66 48.35 -28.56
N ILE A 399 -34.91 47.76 -29.73
CA ILE A 399 -36.28 47.55 -30.27
C ILE A 399 -36.69 46.06 -30.32
N GLN A 400 -35.73 45.14 -30.28
CA GLN A 400 -35.97 43.70 -30.46
C GLN A 400 -36.32 43.03 -29.13
N VAL A 401 -37.58 43.14 -28.70
CA VAL A 401 -38.12 42.51 -27.49
C VAL A 401 -39.36 41.71 -27.85
N LYS A 402 -39.27 40.37 -27.76
CA LYS A 402 -40.32 39.43 -28.15
C LYS A 402 -40.63 38.46 -27.02
N TYR A 403 -41.90 38.21 -26.74
CA TYR A 403 -42.35 37.25 -25.73
C TYR A 403 -41.75 35.85 -25.96
N THR A 404 -41.77 35.39 -27.21
CA THR A 404 -41.30 34.05 -27.59
C THR A 404 -39.83 33.81 -27.27
N ASP A 405 -38.98 34.85 -27.34
CA ASP A 405 -37.56 34.75 -27.01
C ASP A 405 -37.35 34.54 -25.50
N TYR A 406 -38.15 35.22 -24.68
CA TYR A 406 -38.12 35.07 -23.23
C TYR A 406 -38.63 33.69 -22.79
N LYS A 407 -39.74 33.22 -23.38
CA LYS A 407 -40.29 31.88 -23.12
C LYS A 407 -39.31 30.77 -23.50
N LYS A 408 -38.69 30.85 -24.69
CA LYS A 408 -37.63 29.91 -25.12
C LYS A 408 -36.43 29.95 -24.19
N ARG A 409 -35.98 31.14 -23.77
CA ARG A 409 -34.86 31.29 -22.83
C ARG A 409 -35.17 30.67 -21.47
N ALA A 410 -36.40 30.83 -20.98
CA ALA A 410 -36.83 30.24 -19.72
C ALA A 410 -36.81 28.71 -19.79
N GLN A 411 -37.38 28.13 -20.86
CA GLN A 411 -37.33 26.68 -21.12
C GLN A 411 -35.88 26.15 -21.17
N ASN A 412 -35.01 26.81 -21.95
CA ASN A 412 -33.60 26.40 -22.09
C ASN A 412 -32.81 26.47 -20.78
N LYS A 413 -33.20 27.36 -19.86
CA LYS A 413 -32.58 27.53 -18.54
C LYS A 413 -33.37 26.89 -17.41
N GLN A 414 -34.44 26.18 -17.72
CA GLN A 414 -35.35 25.56 -16.76
C GLN A 414 -35.89 26.54 -15.70
N PHE A 415 -36.22 27.76 -16.15
CA PHE A 415 -36.93 28.72 -15.32
C PHE A 415 -38.44 28.57 -15.52
N GLU A 416 -39.17 28.72 -14.43
CA GLU A 416 -40.61 28.92 -14.42
C GLU A 416 -40.99 30.14 -15.29
N PHE A 417 -42.13 30.05 -15.98
CA PHE A 417 -42.61 31.08 -16.89
C PHE A 417 -44.14 31.12 -16.85
N GLU A 418 -44.68 32.00 -16.01
CA GLU A 418 -46.11 32.12 -15.76
C GLU A 418 -46.74 33.37 -16.39
N ILE A 419 -45.92 34.36 -16.77
CA ILE A 419 -46.46 35.59 -17.37
C ILE A 419 -47.14 35.31 -18.71
N SER A 420 -48.33 35.87 -18.90
CA SER A 420 -49.05 35.86 -20.17
C SER A 420 -48.41 36.83 -21.18
N GLU A 421 -48.81 36.72 -22.45
CA GLU A 421 -48.32 37.64 -23.49
C GLU A 421 -48.83 39.07 -23.25
N GLU A 422 -50.06 39.22 -22.76
CA GLU A 422 -50.64 40.51 -22.38
C GLU A 422 -49.88 41.13 -21.20
N GLN A 423 -49.56 40.34 -20.17
CA GLN A 423 -48.76 40.80 -19.03
C GLN A 423 -47.36 41.22 -19.48
N PHE A 424 -46.75 40.47 -20.40
CA PHE A 424 -45.45 40.81 -20.99
C PHE A 424 -45.49 42.17 -21.71
N ASP A 425 -46.52 42.43 -22.51
CA ASP A 425 -46.67 43.70 -23.21
C ASP A 425 -46.88 44.87 -22.25
N VAL A 426 -47.70 44.67 -21.21
CA VAL A 426 -47.89 45.65 -20.14
C VAL A 426 -46.57 45.95 -19.43
N ILE A 427 -45.79 44.94 -19.04
CA ILE A 427 -44.52 45.15 -18.34
C ILE A 427 -43.54 45.90 -19.25
N THR A 428 -43.34 45.45 -20.49
CA THR A 428 -42.37 46.06 -21.42
C THR A 428 -42.72 47.47 -21.89
N SER A 429 -43.97 47.91 -21.69
CA SER A 429 -44.44 49.28 -21.95
C SER A 429 -44.18 50.26 -20.80
N LYS A 430 -43.83 49.78 -19.60
CA LYS A 430 -43.50 50.63 -18.45
C LYS A 430 -42.07 51.19 -18.55
N SER A 431 -41.81 52.30 -17.87
CA SER A 431 -40.45 52.84 -17.70
C SER A 431 -39.52 51.85 -16.99
N CYS A 432 -38.23 51.91 -17.29
CA CYS A 432 -37.22 51.09 -16.61
C CYS A 432 -37.23 51.40 -15.11
N TYR A 433 -37.41 50.39 -14.26
CA TYR A 433 -37.48 50.61 -12.82
C TYR A 433 -36.14 51.04 -12.19
N ILE A 434 -35.03 50.84 -12.89
CA ILE A 434 -33.66 51.14 -12.41
C ILE A 434 -33.21 52.54 -12.84
N CYS A 435 -33.38 52.91 -14.11
CA CYS A 435 -32.88 54.18 -14.66
C CYS A 435 -33.96 55.10 -15.25
N GLY A 436 -35.24 54.73 -15.12
CA GLY A 436 -36.34 55.56 -15.61
C GLY A 436 -36.50 55.64 -17.13
N LYS A 437 -35.62 55.01 -17.93
CA LYS A 437 -35.71 55.04 -19.40
C LYS A 437 -37.11 54.58 -19.88
N THR A 438 -37.81 55.47 -20.57
CA THR A 438 -39.17 55.25 -21.06
C THR A 438 -39.15 54.59 -22.45
N PRO A 439 -40.13 53.73 -22.77
CA PRO A 439 -40.30 53.24 -24.15
C PRO A 439 -40.61 54.39 -25.12
N SER A 440 -40.19 54.21 -26.37
CA SER A 440 -40.39 55.13 -27.48
C SER A 440 -40.47 54.37 -28.81
N ILE A 441 -40.69 55.07 -29.92
CA ILE A 441 -40.70 54.46 -31.26
C ILE A 441 -39.37 53.73 -31.56
N SER A 442 -38.27 54.24 -31.02
CA SER A 442 -36.93 53.66 -31.20
C SER A 442 -36.46 52.80 -30.03
N HIS A 443 -37.28 52.59 -28.99
CA HIS A 443 -36.89 51.80 -27.82
C HIS A 443 -38.06 51.08 -27.14
N ARG A 444 -37.86 49.80 -26.84
CA ARG A 444 -38.73 48.99 -25.99
C ARG A 444 -37.91 48.45 -24.81
N ASN A 445 -38.47 48.53 -23.60
CA ASN A 445 -37.87 47.91 -22.43
C ASN A 445 -38.04 46.38 -22.48
N GLY A 446 -37.08 45.67 -21.90
CA GLY A 446 -37.19 44.24 -21.67
C GLY A 446 -37.77 43.93 -20.30
N ILE A 447 -37.60 42.68 -19.87
CA ILE A 447 -37.95 42.22 -18.53
C ILE A 447 -36.68 41.84 -17.78
N ASP A 448 -36.49 42.45 -16.62
CA ASP A 448 -35.56 41.99 -15.59
C ASP A 448 -36.30 41.11 -14.58
N ARG A 449 -35.59 40.10 -14.08
CA ARG A 449 -36.05 39.27 -12.97
C ARG A 449 -35.39 39.85 -11.73
N PHE A 450 -36.20 40.44 -10.85
CA PHE A 450 -35.71 41.15 -9.68
C PHE A 450 -34.82 40.24 -8.85
N ASP A 451 -35.32 39.06 -8.49
CA ASP A 451 -34.50 37.91 -8.08
C ASP A 451 -34.18 37.06 -9.31
N SER A 452 -32.88 36.92 -9.60
CA SER A 452 -32.37 36.15 -10.75
C SER A 452 -32.41 34.63 -10.55
N GLY A 453 -32.59 34.17 -9.31
CA GLY A 453 -32.84 32.77 -8.96
C GLY A 453 -34.26 32.30 -9.29
N LEU A 454 -35.23 33.23 -9.32
CA LEU A 454 -36.62 32.96 -9.65
C LEU A 454 -36.93 33.04 -11.16
N GLY A 455 -38.07 32.48 -11.54
CA GLY A 455 -38.59 32.48 -12.91
C GLY A 455 -39.26 33.80 -13.32
N TYR A 456 -40.00 33.74 -14.43
CA TYR A 456 -40.81 34.83 -14.94
C TYR A 456 -42.23 34.73 -14.37
N VAL A 457 -42.38 35.25 -13.16
CA VAL A 457 -43.66 35.40 -12.43
C VAL A 457 -43.94 36.89 -12.26
N VAL A 458 -45.22 37.27 -12.20
CA VAL A 458 -45.66 38.68 -12.28
C VAL A 458 -44.96 39.56 -11.24
N ASP A 459 -44.85 39.11 -9.99
CA ASP A 459 -44.25 39.88 -8.89
C ASP A 459 -42.72 40.00 -8.98
N ASN A 460 -42.06 39.08 -9.71
CA ASN A 460 -40.62 39.10 -9.91
C ASN A 460 -40.22 39.85 -11.19
N CYS A 461 -41.12 40.00 -12.15
CA CYS A 461 -40.85 40.63 -13.44
C CYS A 461 -41.01 42.14 -13.40
N ARG A 462 -39.92 42.86 -13.70
CA ARG A 462 -39.92 44.33 -13.75
C ARG A 462 -39.46 44.84 -15.11
N SER A 463 -40.06 45.94 -15.57
CA SER A 463 -39.66 46.59 -16.82
C SER A 463 -38.24 47.14 -16.69
N CYS A 464 -37.33 46.73 -17.56
CA CYS A 464 -35.93 47.11 -17.45
C CYS A 464 -35.28 47.26 -18.83
N CYS A 465 -34.52 48.34 -19.02
CA CYS A 465 -33.75 48.52 -20.24
C CYS A 465 -32.58 47.50 -20.28
N ALA A 466 -32.13 47.15 -21.49
CA ALA A 466 -31.12 46.09 -21.64
C ALA A 466 -29.81 46.43 -20.94
N ASP A 467 -29.38 47.69 -20.95
CA ASP A 467 -28.16 48.14 -20.28
C ASP A 467 -28.21 47.93 -18.76
N CYS A 468 -29.31 48.31 -18.10
CA CYS A 468 -29.46 48.10 -16.67
C CYS A 468 -29.51 46.61 -16.33
N ASN A 469 -30.24 45.82 -17.12
CA ASN A 469 -30.29 44.37 -16.96
C ASN A 469 -28.90 43.72 -17.14
N TYR A 470 -28.10 44.19 -18.11
CA TYR A 470 -26.71 43.73 -18.30
C TYR A 470 -25.75 44.16 -17.19
N MET A 471 -26.01 45.30 -16.52
CA MET A 471 -25.23 45.73 -15.37
C MET A 471 -25.59 44.93 -14.11
N LYS A 472 -26.89 44.76 -13.82
CA LYS A 472 -27.40 43.98 -12.68
C LYS A 472 -27.05 42.50 -12.80
N ARG A 473 -27.13 41.93 -14.01
CA ARG A 473 -26.83 40.53 -14.32
C ARG A 473 -27.63 39.55 -13.46
N GLY A 474 -27.00 39.03 -12.42
CA GLY A 474 -27.55 38.12 -11.43
C GLY A 474 -26.99 38.42 -10.04
N TYR A 475 -26.53 39.65 -9.84
CA TYR A 475 -26.19 40.16 -8.52
C TYR A 475 -27.48 40.39 -7.73
N ASP A 476 -27.39 40.24 -6.42
CA ASP A 476 -28.42 40.75 -5.52
C ASP A 476 -28.61 42.26 -5.74
N PHE A 477 -29.85 42.71 -5.66
CA PHE A 477 -30.20 44.08 -6.01
C PHE A 477 -29.54 45.09 -5.07
N ASP A 478 -29.57 44.85 -3.75
CA ASP A 478 -29.07 45.79 -2.75
C ASP A 478 -27.55 45.81 -2.75
N GLU A 479 -26.91 44.64 -2.85
CA GLU A 479 -25.45 44.55 -3.02
C GLU A 479 -24.96 45.27 -4.29
N TRP A 480 -25.70 45.13 -5.38
CA TRP A 480 -25.39 45.79 -6.64
C TRP A 480 -25.53 47.32 -6.55
N ILE A 481 -26.61 47.82 -5.95
CA ILE A 481 -26.80 49.24 -5.71
C ILE A 481 -25.70 49.81 -4.80
N ALA A 482 -25.34 49.10 -3.72
CA ALA A 482 -24.25 49.50 -2.83
C ALA A 482 -22.91 49.67 -3.58
N GLN A 483 -22.63 48.79 -4.55
CA GLN A 483 -21.46 48.92 -5.41
C GLN A 483 -21.53 50.16 -6.32
N LEU A 484 -22.69 50.50 -6.89
CA LEU A 484 -22.86 51.71 -7.70
C LEU A 484 -22.69 53.00 -6.87
N VAL A 485 -23.21 53.01 -5.64
CA VAL A 485 -23.01 54.10 -4.68
C VAL A 485 -21.52 54.27 -4.36
N LYS A 486 -20.81 53.17 -4.11
CA LYS A 486 -19.35 53.18 -3.88
C LYS A 486 -18.56 53.73 -5.06
N ILE A 487 -18.90 53.32 -6.29
CA ILE A 487 -18.30 53.87 -7.52
C ILE A 487 -18.53 55.39 -7.57
N THR A 488 -19.78 55.82 -7.38
CA THR A 488 -20.17 57.23 -7.47
C THR A 488 -19.40 58.10 -6.48
N HIS A 489 -19.36 57.71 -5.20
CA HIS A 489 -18.60 58.46 -4.19
C HIS A 489 -17.10 58.50 -4.49
N PHE A 490 -16.51 57.37 -4.88
CA PHE A 490 -15.09 57.30 -5.18
C PHE A 490 -14.70 58.17 -6.37
N GLN A 491 -15.51 58.16 -7.44
CA GLN A 491 -15.25 58.98 -8.63
C GLN A 491 -15.39 60.48 -8.34
N ARG A 492 -16.40 60.88 -7.56
CA ARG A 492 -16.56 62.26 -7.11
C ARG A 492 -15.41 62.75 -6.23
N GLN A 493 -14.80 61.87 -5.43
CA GLN A 493 -13.64 62.21 -4.62
C GLN A 493 -12.35 62.35 -5.43
N ARG A 494 -12.26 61.72 -6.61
CA ARG A 494 -11.03 61.72 -7.43
C ARG A 494 -10.90 62.91 -8.40
N HIS A 495 -11.99 63.60 -8.74
CA HIS A 495 -12.05 64.71 -9.72
C HIS A 495 -13.21 65.67 -9.36
N CYS A 496 -13.20 67.02 -9.44
CA CYS A 496 -12.28 68.09 -9.88
C CYS A 496 -11.34 67.81 -11.06
N VAL A 497 -11.86 67.22 -12.16
CA VAL A 497 -11.28 67.31 -13.50
C VAL A 497 -12.41 67.35 -14.52
N ASN A 498 -12.33 68.32 -15.43
CA ASN A 498 -13.19 68.51 -16.60
C ASN A 498 -13.20 67.25 -17.48
N ILE A 499 -14.38 66.64 -17.60
CA ILE A 499 -14.67 65.56 -18.54
C ILE A 499 -15.23 66.20 -19.83
N GLU A 500 -14.42 67.00 -20.51
CA GLU A 500 -14.80 67.60 -21.80
C GLU A 500 -14.23 66.88 -23.03
N ASP A 501 -13.31 65.93 -22.88
CA ASP A 501 -12.84 65.17 -24.03
C ASP A 501 -13.54 63.81 -24.18
N ILE A 502 -14.11 63.64 -25.38
CA ILE A 502 -14.87 62.50 -25.95
C ILE A 502 -16.40 62.71 -25.94
N VAL A 503 -16.83 63.80 -26.56
CA VAL A 503 -18.13 63.90 -27.25
C VAL A 503 -17.91 63.53 -28.72
N SER A 504 -17.72 62.25 -29.03
CA SER A 504 -17.82 61.71 -30.41
C SER A 504 -17.59 60.19 -30.46
N GLY A 505 -18.19 59.43 -29.56
CA GLY A 505 -18.12 57.96 -29.60
C GLY A 505 -19.48 57.38 -29.30
N ASP A 506 -20.07 56.70 -30.28
CA ASP A 506 -21.39 56.08 -30.19
C ASP A 506 -21.61 55.39 -28.83
N CYS A 507 -22.73 55.68 -28.16
CA CYS A 507 -23.22 54.93 -26.99
C CYS A 507 -23.61 53.48 -27.34
N ALA A 508 -23.16 52.96 -28.48
CA ALA A 508 -23.43 51.62 -28.97
C ALA A 508 -22.42 50.61 -28.40
N MET A 509 -22.91 49.42 -28.08
CA MET A 509 -22.06 48.28 -27.73
C MET A 509 -21.13 47.96 -28.89
N LEU A 510 -19.82 48.17 -28.71
CA LEU A 510 -18.82 47.94 -29.76
C LEU A 510 -18.81 46.47 -30.21
N THR A 511 -18.81 46.26 -31.54
CA THR A 511 -18.81 44.93 -32.15
C THR A 511 -17.50 44.19 -31.87
N LYS A 512 -17.59 42.88 -31.65
CA LYS A 512 -16.46 42.02 -31.26
C LYS A 512 -15.44 41.95 -32.41
N ILE A 513 -14.27 42.55 -32.21
CA ILE A 513 -13.09 42.45 -33.09
C ILE A 513 -12.71 40.99 -33.35
N ASN A 514 -12.31 40.69 -34.59
CA ASN A 514 -11.53 39.56 -35.13
C ASN A 514 -11.10 38.48 -34.11
N LYS A 515 -12.05 37.73 -33.53
CA LYS A 515 -11.74 36.61 -32.61
C LYS A 515 -11.41 35.39 -33.44
N LYS A 516 -10.47 34.58 -32.94
CA LYS A 516 -10.27 33.25 -33.50
C LYS A 516 -11.57 32.45 -33.45
N SER A 517 -11.82 31.68 -34.51
CA SER A 517 -12.95 30.76 -34.57
C SER A 517 -12.81 29.67 -33.50
N LYS A 518 -13.90 28.97 -33.21
CA LYS A 518 -13.86 27.84 -32.26
C LYS A 518 -12.94 26.73 -32.78
N GLU A 519 -12.91 26.57 -34.10
CA GLU A 519 -12.10 25.60 -34.82
C GLU A 519 -10.62 25.94 -34.68
N GLU A 520 -10.23 27.19 -34.91
CA GLU A 520 -8.84 27.67 -34.76
C GLU A 520 -8.32 27.52 -33.32
N ILE A 521 -9.15 27.85 -32.33
CA ILE A 521 -8.79 27.69 -30.91
C ILE A 521 -8.59 26.21 -30.57
N THR A 522 -9.46 25.35 -31.10
CA THR A 522 -9.40 23.90 -30.90
C THR A 522 -8.16 23.32 -31.53
N GLU A 523 -7.83 23.71 -32.76
CA GLU A 523 -6.65 23.22 -33.48
C GLU A 523 -5.35 23.66 -32.81
N ALA A 524 -5.25 24.94 -32.43
CA ALA A 524 -4.12 25.43 -31.64
C ALA A 524 -3.98 24.68 -30.30
N ALA A 525 -5.09 24.28 -29.66
CA ALA A 525 -5.05 23.48 -28.45
C ALA A 525 -4.57 22.04 -28.70
N LYS A 526 -4.95 21.43 -29.82
CA LYS A 526 -4.45 20.10 -30.22
C LYS A 526 -2.94 20.13 -30.47
N LEU A 527 -2.46 21.09 -31.27
CA LEU A 527 -1.02 21.26 -31.56
C LEU A 527 -0.20 21.44 -30.28
N ARG A 528 -0.65 22.30 -29.35
CA ARG A 528 0.00 22.47 -28.05
C ARG A 528 0.05 21.16 -27.23
N LYS A 529 -1.03 20.37 -27.26
CA LYS A 529 -1.09 19.07 -26.56
C LYS A 529 -0.14 18.06 -27.21
N GLN A 530 -0.08 18.00 -28.54
CA GLN A 530 0.85 17.13 -29.27
C GLN A 530 2.31 17.47 -28.94
N GLU A 531 2.66 18.75 -28.93
CA GLU A 531 4.00 19.21 -28.56
C GLU A 531 4.33 18.89 -27.09
N GLN A 532 3.35 18.98 -26.18
CA GLN A 532 3.53 18.56 -24.80
C GLN A 532 3.77 17.05 -24.67
N ARG A 533 3.06 16.24 -25.47
CA ARG A 533 3.21 14.77 -25.52
C ARG A 533 4.57 14.36 -26.08
N LYS A 534 5.02 15.01 -27.15
CA LYS A 534 6.35 14.81 -27.73
C LYS A 534 7.46 15.06 -26.70
N ARG A 535 7.42 16.22 -26.04
CA ARG A 535 8.33 16.56 -24.93
C ARG A 535 8.24 15.62 -23.73
N LEU A 536 7.09 14.96 -23.51
CA LEU A 536 6.93 13.97 -22.45
C LEU A 536 7.67 12.67 -22.81
N LYS A 537 7.53 12.22 -24.06
CA LYS A 537 8.15 11.02 -24.60
C LYS A 537 9.67 11.15 -24.64
N GLU A 538 10.17 12.27 -25.14
CA GLU A 538 11.61 12.59 -25.20
C GLU A 538 12.23 12.55 -23.80
N ARG A 539 11.61 13.22 -22.82
CA ARG A 539 12.09 13.26 -21.45
C ARG A 539 12.11 11.89 -20.77
N TYR A 540 11.02 11.12 -20.87
CA TYR A 540 10.96 9.83 -20.19
C TYR A 540 11.71 8.70 -20.89
N GLY A 541 12.01 8.85 -22.19
CA GLY A 541 12.85 7.92 -22.93
C GLY A 541 14.33 7.98 -22.53
N ASP A 542 14.82 9.16 -22.15
CA ASP A 542 16.21 9.39 -21.77
C ASP A 542 16.53 8.93 -20.33
N GLU A 543 17.55 8.09 -20.17
CA GLU A 543 17.99 7.60 -18.86
C GLU A 543 18.65 8.68 -18.00
N GLU A 544 19.45 9.55 -18.61
CA GLU A 544 20.16 10.62 -17.89
C GLU A 544 19.15 11.63 -17.35
N TYR A 545 18.16 12.00 -18.16
CA TYR A 545 17.04 12.83 -17.69
C TYR A 545 16.30 12.18 -16.52
N ARG A 546 16.00 10.87 -16.57
CA ARG A 546 15.29 10.18 -15.47
C ARG A 546 16.08 10.24 -14.15
N LYS A 547 17.40 10.01 -14.19
CA LYS A 547 18.27 10.09 -13.01
C LYS A 547 18.35 11.52 -12.47
N MET A 548 18.58 12.50 -13.34
CA MET A 548 18.61 13.91 -12.96
C MET A 548 17.29 14.36 -12.33
N HIS A 549 16.15 14.01 -12.93
CA HIS A 549 14.83 14.38 -12.43
C HIS A 549 14.48 13.67 -11.11
N ALA A 550 14.89 12.41 -10.93
CA ALA A 550 14.74 11.69 -9.66
C ALA A 550 15.50 12.40 -8.52
N LYS A 551 16.73 12.86 -8.78
CA LYS A 551 17.51 13.69 -7.84
C LYS A 551 16.78 14.99 -7.51
N GLN A 552 16.29 15.72 -8.52
CA GLN A 552 15.55 16.96 -8.30
C GLN A 552 14.31 16.77 -7.43
N ILE A 553 13.54 15.70 -7.67
CA ILE A 553 12.36 15.35 -6.85
C ILE A 553 12.77 15.09 -5.40
N ALA A 554 13.84 14.32 -5.18
CA ALA A 554 14.33 14.02 -3.83
C ALA A 554 14.77 15.31 -3.10
N THR A 555 15.49 16.19 -3.78
CA THR A 555 15.91 17.49 -3.23
C THR A 555 14.72 18.39 -2.88
N LEU A 556 13.72 18.47 -3.75
CA LEU A 556 12.50 19.26 -3.49
C LEU A 556 11.72 18.73 -2.29
N ARG A 557 11.61 17.40 -2.15
CA ARG A 557 10.98 16.79 -0.97
C ARG A 557 11.75 17.10 0.30
N LYS A 558 13.08 17.00 0.27
CA LYS A 558 13.94 17.33 1.42
C LYS A 558 13.74 18.78 1.86
N LYS A 559 13.81 19.73 0.93
CA LYS A 559 13.53 21.16 1.20
C LYS A 559 12.14 21.38 1.80
N LYS A 560 11.12 20.70 1.27
CA LYS A 560 9.76 20.81 1.79
C LYS A 560 9.65 20.28 3.22
N ASN A 561 10.28 19.14 3.52
CA ASN A 561 10.28 18.57 4.86
C ASN A 561 11.03 19.47 5.85
N GLU A 562 12.15 20.05 5.45
CA GLU A 562 12.89 21.05 6.24
C GLU A 562 12.04 22.28 6.54
N GLN A 563 11.28 22.77 5.55
CA GLN A 563 10.40 23.93 5.71
C GLN A 563 9.21 23.64 6.63
N VAL A 564 8.66 22.42 6.61
CA VAL A 564 7.61 21.98 7.55
C VAL A 564 8.18 21.92 8.98
N LEU A 565 9.36 21.32 9.16
CA LEU A 565 10.03 21.26 10.47
C LEU A 565 10.39 22.64 11.03
N GLN A 566 10.71 23.61 10.18
CA GLN A 566 10.95 25.00 10.61
C GLN A 566 9.65 25.67 11.07
N ASN A 567 8.55 25.47 10.35
CA ASN A 567 7.24 26.05 10.70
C ASN A 567 6.66 25.44 11.98
N ASP A 568 6.85 24.13 12.21
CA ASP A 568 6.39 23.45 13.42
C ASP A 568 7.20 23.84 14.67
N ASN A 569 8.44 24.33 14.50
CA ASN A 569 9.29 24.83 15.59
C ASN A 569 9.12 26.35 15.85
N THR A 570 8.29 27.04 15.07
CA THR A 570 7.97 28.48 15.24
C THR A 570 6.54 28.74 15.73
N ILE A 571 5.81 27.68 16.06
CA ILE A 571 4.53 27.69 16.79
C ILE A 571 4.82 27.20 18.21
#